data_AF-U2J8F5-F1
#
_entry.id   AF-U2J8F5-F1
#
_cell.length_a   1.000
_cell.length_b   1.000
_cell.length_c   1.000
_cell.angle_alpha   90.00
_cell.angle_beta   90.00
_cell.angle_gamma   90.00
#
_symmetry.space_group_name_H-M   'P 1'
#
loop_
_entity.id
_entity.type
_entity.pdbx_description
1 polymer ?
#
loop_
_entity_poly.entity_id
_entity_poly.type
_entity_poly.pdbx_seq_one_letter_code
_entity_poly.pdbx_strand_id
1 'polypeptide(L)'
;MAKRSKGYLNILKGKKVTFKEVNYGDALKVQFVNDNFPDFKVKVSDNDAFSTEIIEIEIVDYSPDVKLQVVDCFEDFEIFME
;
A
#
# COMPACT_ATOMS: atom_id res chain seq x y z
N MET A 1 5.67 -14.16 10.28
CA MET A 1 4.48 -13.68 9.53
C MET A 1 4.94 -13.35 8.12
N ALA A 2 4.19 -13.73 7.08
CA ALA A 2 4.57 -13.40 5.71
C ALA A 2 4.56 -11.88 5.52
N LYS A 3 5.66 -11.33 4.99
CA LYS A 3 5.88 -9.89 4.74
C LYS A 3 4.90 -9.28 3.70
N ARG A 4 3.98 -10.10 3.19
CA ARG A 4 3.04 -9.83 2.08
C ARG A 4 1.61 -10.21 2.45
N SER A 5 1.21 -9.94 3.69
CA SER A 5 -0.12 -10.26 4.18
C SER A 5 -0.81 -9.01 4.69
N LYS A 6 -2.14 -8.99 4.67
CA LYS A 6 -2.96 -7.93 5.28
C LYS A 6 -2.55 -7.61 6.73
N GLY A 7 -2.08 -8.61 7.48
CA GLY A 7 -1.53 -8.41 8.83
C GLY A 7 -0.20 -7.63 8.87
N TYR A 8 0.61 -7.71 7.82
CA TYR A 8 1.82 -6.91 7.69
C TYR A 8 1.50 -5.43 7.44
N LEU A 9 0.49 -5.11 6.64
CA LEU A 9 0.10 -3.71 6.45
C LEU A 9 -0.42 -3.06 7.74
N ASN A 10 -1.01 -3.83 8.66
CA ASN A 10 -1.40 -3.34 9.98
C ASN A 10 -0.20 -2.85 10.83
N ILE A 11 1.00 -3.40 10.65
CA ILE A 11 2.20 -2.94 11.38
C ILE A 11 2.83 -1.69 10.75
N LEU A 12 2.40 -1.31 9.56
CA LEU A 12 2.83 -0.11 8.85
C LEU A 12 1.99 1.11 9.22
N LYS A 13 0.90 0.94 9.97
CA LYS A 13 0.07 2.06 10.40
C LYS A 13 0.89 3.12 11.14
N GLY A 14 0.73 4.38 10.75
CA GLY A 14 1.47 5.53 11.25
C GLY A 14 2.91 5.63 10.73
N LYS A 15 3.34 4.76 9.82
CA LYS A 15 4.64 4.85 9.14
C LYS A 15 4.48 5.38 7.72
N LYS A 16 5.64 5.60 7.09
CA LYS A 16 5.77 5.86 5.66
C LYS A 16 6.53 4.73 5.00
N VAL A 17 6.05 4.28 3.85
CA VAL A 17 6.63 3.17 3.09
C VAL A 17 6.72 3.50 1.61
N THR A 18 7.63 2.81 0.91
CA THR A 18 7.78 2.94 -0.54
C THR A 18 7.12 1.74 -1.21
N PHE A 19 6.20 2.03 -2.11
CA PHE A 19 5.57 1.06 -2.98
C PHE A 19 6.31 1.07 -4.31
N LYS A 20 6.92 -0.07 -4.61
CA LYS A 20 7.62 -0.28 -5.86
C LYS A 20 6.75 -1.11 -6.77
N GLU A 21 6.31 -0.54 -7.88
CA GLU A 21 5.49 -1.27 -8.84
C GLU A 21 6.34 -2.30 -9.58
N VAL A 22 5.89 -3.56 -9.58
CA VAL A 22 6.55 -4.64 -10.31
C VAL A 22 5.55 -5.37 -11.21
N ASN A 23 5.97 -5.68 -12.44
CA ASN A 23 5.09 -6.27 -13.44
C ASN A 23 4.86 -7.79 -13.26
N TYR A 24 5.76 -8.49 -12.57
CA TYR A 24 5.67 -9.94 -12.38
C TYR A 24 6.46 -10.37 -11.14
N GLY A 25 5.87 -11.23 -10.32
CA GLY A 25 6.55 -11.84 -9.19
C GLY A 25 5.60 -12.22 -8.07
N ASP A 26 6.19 -12.52 -6.92
CA ASP A 26 5.48 -12.83 -5.67
C ASP A 26 5.12 -11.51 -4.94
N ALA A 27 4.63 -10.52 -5.68
CA ALA A 27 4.35 -9.16 -5.21
C ALA A 27 2.98 -9.07 -4.54
N LEU A 28 2.77 -8.06 -3.70
CA LEU A 28 1.47 -7.84 -3.05
C LEU A 28 0.49 -7.26 -4.07
N LYS A 29 -0.63 -7.95 -4.32
CA LYS A 29 -1.64 -7.45 -5.26
C LYS A 29 -2.48 -6.36 -4.63
N VAL A 30 -2.35 -5.16 -5.14
CA VAL A 30 -3.01 -3.96 -4.65
C VAL A 30 -4.06 -3.51 -5.65
N GLN A 31 -5.26 -3.22 -5.14
CA GLN A 31 -6.28 -2.52 -5.91
C GLN A 31 -6.56 -1.17 -5.26
N PHE A 32 -6.44 -0.09 -6.03
CA PHE A 32 -6.90 1.21 -5.60
C PHE A 32 -8.41 1.32 -5.77
N VAL A 33 -9.11 1.66 -4.69
CA VAL A 33 -10.57 1.77 -4.66
C VAL A 33 -11.00 3.14 -4.14
N ASN A 34 -12.07 3.69 -4.73
CA ASN A 34 -12.66 4.94 -4.25
C ASN A 34 -13.81 4.73 -3.25
N ASP A 35 -14.27 3.48 -3.07
CA ASP A 35 -15.49 3.13 -2.33
C ASP A 35 -15.28 2.85 -0.83
N ASN A 36 -16.40 2.80 -0.09
CA ASN A 36 -16.51 2.68 1.38
C ASN A 36 -15.95 1.38 2.02
N PHE A 37 -15.34 0.47 1.27
CA PHE A 37 -14.81 -0.78 1.80
C PHE A 37 -13.33 -1.04 1.43
N PRO A 38 -12.41 -0.10 1.73
CA PRO A 38 -10.99 -0.39 1.63
C PRO A 38 -10.53 -1.23 2.82
N ASP A 39 -9.43 -1.95 2.63
CA ASP A 39 -8.72 -2.58 3.74
C ASP A 39 -7.90 -1.55 4.53
N PHE A 40 -7.32 -0.57 3.82
CA PHE A 40 -6.52 0.52 4.39
C PHE A 40 -6.74 1.82 3.63
N LYS A 41 -6.61 2.93 4.35
CA LYS A 41 -6.52 4.27 3.79
C LYS A 41 -5.06 4.67 3.71
N VAL A 42 -4.63 5.16 2.55
CA VAL A 42 -3.24 5.56 2.32
C VAL A 42 -3.20 6.97 1.80
N LYS A 43 -2.17 7.71 2.19
CA LYS A 43 -1.88 9.02 1.62
C LYS A 43 -0.66 8.90 0.73
N VAL A 44 -0.78 9.36 -0.51
CA VAL A 44 0.34 9.41 -1.44
C VAL A 44 1.20 10.62 -1.09
N SER A 45 2.49 10.38 -0.89
CA SER A 45 3.50 11.40 -0.62
C SER A 45 4.37 11.60 -1.86
N ASP A 46 4.79 12.85 -2.11
CA ASP A 46 5.62 13.22 -3.27
C ASP A 46 7.11 12.89 -3.09
N ASN A 47 7.54 12.47 -1.90
CA ASN A 47 8.91 12.10 -1.60
C ASN A 47 9.01 10.80 -0.80
N ASP A 48 10.16 10.15 -0.87
CA ASP A 48 10.54 8.94 -0.14
C ASP A 48 11.16 9.23 1.24
N ALA A 49 11.34 10.51 1.60
CA ALA A 49 11.95 10.88 2.87
C ALA A 49 11.21 10.24 4.05
N PHE A 50 11.95 9.61 4.97
CA PHE A 50 11.46 8.82 6.12
C PHE A 50 10.80 7.48 5.77
N SER A 51 10.74 7.11 4.49
CA SER A 51 10.41 5.74 4.09
C SER A 51 11.57 4.81 4.45
N THR A 52 11.30 3.86 5.33
CA THR A 52 12.31 2.88 5.79
C THR A 52 12.07 1.49 5.24
N GLU A 53 10.93 1.26 4.59
CA GLU A 53 10.53 -0.04 4.08
C GLU A 53 10.05 0.08 2.63
N ILE A 54 10.60 -0.79 1.76
CA ILE A 54 10.17 -0.94 0.36
C ILE A 54 9.30 -2.19 0.27
N ILE A 55 8.14 -2.05 -0.36
CA ILE A 55 7.16 -3.10 -0.60
C ILE A 55 6.92 -3.19 -2.10
N GLU A 56 7.19 -4.36 -2.66
CA GLU A 56 6.88 -4.67 -4.05
C GLU A 56 5.38 -4.92 -4.18
N ILE A 57 4.73 -4.13 -5.03
CA ILE A 57 3.29 -4.22 -5.30
C ILE A 57 3.03 -4.49 -6.77
N GLU A 58 1.95 -5.22 -7.03
CA GLU A 58 1.38 -5.40 -8.36
C GLU A 58 0.01 -4.72 -8.35
N ILE A 59 -0.20 -3.71 -9.20
CA ILE A 59 -1.49 -3.04 -9.30
C ILE A 59 -2.41 -3.90 -10.16
N VAL A 60 -3.54 -4.34 -9.60
CA VAL A 60 -4.49 -5.21 -10.28
C VAL A 60 -5.90 -4.65 -10.23
N ASP A 61 -6.65 -4.86 -11.33
CA ASP A 61 -8.06 -4.48 -11.41
C ASP A 61 -9.00 -5.53 -10.76
N TYR A 62 -8.56 -6.80 -10.68
CA TYR A 62 -9.36 -7.91 -10.19
C TYR A 62 -8.55 -8.86 -9.30
N SER A 63 -9.22 -9.45 -8.30
CA SER A 63 -8.63 -10.38 -7.33
C SER A 63 -7.41 -9.84 -6.56
N PRO A 64 -7.50 -8.64 -5.95
CA PRO A 64 -6.41 -8.12 -5.12
C PRO A 64 -6.28 -8.87 -3.81
N ASP A 65 -5.07 -8.86 -3.25
CA ASP A 65 -4.83 -9.26 -1.86
C ASP A 65 -5.28 -8.18 -0.88
N VAL A 66 -5.15 -6.91 -1.29
CA VAL A 66 -5.45 -5.74 -0.47
C VAL A 66 -6.08 -4.62 -1.31
N LYS A 67 -7.11 -3.99 -0.76
CA LYS A 67 -7.74 -2.78 -1.29
C LYS A 67 -7.27 -1.55 -0.55
N LEU A 68 -6.74 -0.57 -1.28
CA LEU A 68 -6.27 0.69 -0.73
C LEU A 68 -7.15 1.84 -1.21
N GLN A 69 -7.56 2.71 -0.28
CA GLN A 69 -8.22 3.97 -0.61
C GLN A 69 -7.22 5.10 -0.47
N VAL A 70 -7.01 5.85 -1.54
CA VAL A 70 -6.20 7.08 -1.49
C VAL A 70 -7.02 8.17 -0.81
N VAL A 71 -6.47 8.79 0.23
CA VAL A 71 -7.09 9.87 0.99
C VAL A 71 -6.11 11.02 1.20
N ASP A 72 -6.63 12.24 1.30
CA ASP A 72 -5.84 13.43 1.60
C ASP A 72 -5.59 13.61 3.11
N CYS A 73 -6.43 12.98 3.95
CA CYS A 73 -6.34 13.03 5.41
C CYS A 73 -7.01 11.80 6.07
N PHE A 74 -6.64 11.51 7.33
CA PHE A 74 -7.09 10.34 8.10
C PHE A 74 -6.65 9.00 7.48
N GLU A 75 -5.46 9.00 6.90
CA GLU A 75 -4.77 7.83 6.41
C GLU A 75 -4.34 6.89 7.55
N ASP A 76 -4.28 5.60 7.24
CA ASP A 76 -3.63 4.62 8.09
C ASP A 76 -2.11 4.75 8.01
N PHE A 77 -1.55 5.05 6.83
CA PHE A 77 -0.11 5.25 6.61
C PHE A 77 0.17 6.01 5.29
N GLU A 78 1.39 6.54 5.17
CA GLU A 78 1.85 7.24 3.97
C GLU A 78 2.57 6.28 3.01
N ILE A 79 2.36 6.47 1.71
CA ILE A 79 3.01 5.70 0.66
C ILE A 79 3.73 6.63 -0.32
N PHE A 80 4.91 6.24 -0.77
CA PHE A 80 5.61 6.84 -1.91
C PHE A 80 5.63 5.82 -3.05
N MET A 81 5.21 6.23 -4.25
CA MET A 81 5.20 5.35 -5.42
C MET A 81 6.53 5.51 -6.19
N GLU A 82 7.27 4.40 -6.35
CA GLU A 82 8.52 4.29 -7.12
C GLU A 82 8.33 3.43 -8.38
#